data_AF-A0A7K4UFA9-F1
#
_entry.id   AF-A0A7K4UFA9-F1
#
_cell.length_a   1.000
_cell.length_b   1.000
_cell.length_c   1.000
_cell.angle_alpha   90.00
_cell.angle_beta   90.00
_cell.angle_gamma   90.00
#
_symmetry.space_group_name_H-M   'P 1'
#
loop_
_entity.id
_entity.type
_entity.pdbx_description
1 polymer ?
#
loop_
_entity_poly.entity_id
_entity_poly.type
_entity_poly.pdbx_seq_one_letter_code
_entity_poly.pdbx_strand_id
1 'polypeptide(L)'
;DAGDYKCVATNEAGVVERSLTLTLQSPPVITVEPVGMVLEAGGTAVLDCQAMGEPLPTIGWSRQGQPVLGDDRVTLLPNGSLRIAPLQREDTSEYECVARNLLGSVLVTVPLTVQGGPARAKGSIIGNINDVEFGIAFLNATVTDSPDSDTRVIQAKITNVPRTLGPAMRKLISILSPVYWTTAKEIGEAMNGFTLTDAVFKRETQVEFATGEILRMTHVARGLDADGALLLDVVVSGHVLQLQSVADVSVKDYTEDYIQTGPGQLHAHSTRLFTADGVSVPYTWNHTITYEPTKGRMPFLVQTLHAASITTEYDPLEEAVAFQIQASIAKGDRSNQCPAGFALDLSGPYCSDIDECESRDTCQHECRNSLGSFQCVCPAGYRL
;
A
#
# COMPACT_ATOMS: atom_id res chain seq x y z
N ASP A 1 51.60 22.07 23.41
CA ASP A 1 50.93 21.11 24.32
C ASP A 1 49.60 21.67 24.76
N ALA A 2 48.59 20.80 24.91
CA ALA A 2 47.33 21.16 25.56
C ALA A 2 47.48 21.02 27.08
N GLY A 3 46.79 21.85 27.86
CA GLY A 3 46.88 21.82 29.32
C GLY A 3 46.41 23.10 30.01
N ASP A 4 46.44 23.09 31.34
CA ASP A 4 46.10 24.24 32.16
C ASP A 4 47.33 25.11 32.40
N TYR A 5 47.28 26.33 31.89
CA TYR A 5 48.32 27.33 32.03
C TYR A 5 47.91 28.36 33.08
N LYS A 6 48.80 28.62 34.03
CA LYS A 6 48.58 29.59 35.11
C LYS A 6 49.63 30.69 35.03
N CYS A 7 49.18 31.91 34.79
CA CYS A 7 50.01 33.09 34.89
C CYS A 7 50.00 33.57 36.34
N VAL A 8 51.19 33.68 36.95
CA VAL A 8 51.38 34.16 38.32
C VAL A 8 52.24 35.43 38.26
N ALA A 9 51.71 36.54 38.74
CA ALA A 9 52.41 37.82 38.82
C ALA A 9 52.61 38.18 40.29
N THR A 10 53.85 38.48 40.67
CA THR A 10 54.23 38.73 42.07
C THR A 10 55.00 40.04 42.20
N ASN A 11 54.65 40.85 43.19
CA ASN A 11 55.42 42.01 43.64
C ASN A 11 55.48 42.05 45.19
N GLU A 12 56.13 43.07 45.77
CA GLU A 12 56.25 43.19 47.24
C GLU A 12 54.90 43.32 47.98
N ALA A 13 53.82 43.67 47.26
CA ALA A 13 52.48 43.83 47.82
C ALA A 13 51.61 42.56 47.71
N GLY A 14 52.00 41.56 46.92
CA GLY A 14 51.26 40.30 46.82
C GLY A 14 51.42 39.53 45.51
N VAL A 15 50.56 38.53 45.33
CA VAL A 15 50.51 37.62 44.17
C VAL A 15 49.13 37.69 43.52
N VAL A 16 49.09 37.80 42.19
CA VAL A 16 47.87 37.67 41.39
C VAL A 16 48.04 36.52 40.42
N GLU A 17 46.99 35.72 40.25
CA GLU A 17 47.02 34.53 39.41
C GLU A 17 45.85 34.51 38.44
N ARG A 18 46.08 34.01 37.22
CA ARG A 18 45.03 33.76 36.22
C ARG A 18 45.29 32.43 35.52
N SER A 19 44.29 31.56 35.50
CA SER A 19 44.35 30.27 34.81
C SER A 19 43.64 30.33 33.45
N LEU A 20 44.16 29.58 32.49
CA LEU A 20 43.61 29.36 31.15
C LEU A 20 43.80 27.89 30.77
N THR A 21 42.76 27.22 30.30
CA THR A 21 42.87 25.89 29.71
C THR A 21 43.08 26.03 28.20
N LEU A 22 44.19 25.49 27.69
CA LEU A 22 44.46 25.39 26.26
C LEU A 22 44.04 24.01 25.75
N THR A 23 43.00 23.94 24.92
CA THR A 23 42.56 22.71 24.26
C THR A 23 43.15 22.60 22.85
N LEU A 24 43.49 21.38 22.42
CA LEU A 24 43.90 21.12 21.05
C LEU A 24 42.64 20.91 20.21
N GLN A 25 42.35 21.90 19.36
CA GLN A 25 41.22 21.86 18.45
C GLN A 25 41.46 20.88 17.30
N SER A 26 40.40 20.20 16.86
CA SER A 26 40.45 19.22 15.77
C SER A 26 39.21 19.30 14.88
N PRO A 27 39.36 19.06 13.56
CA PRO A 27 38.22 18.99 12.64
C PRO A 27 37.32 17.79 12.98
N PRO A 28 36.05 17.82 12.55
CA PRO A 28 35.12 16.74 12.80
C PRO A 28 35.54 15.48 12.03
N VAL A 29 35.44 14.32 12.68
CA VAL A 29 35.65 12.99 12.10
C VAL A 29 34.45 12.12 12.43
N ILE A 30 33.83 11.53 11.42
CA ILE A 30 32.74 10.58 11.61
C ILE A 30 33.33 9.28 12.13
N THR A 31 32.85 8.84 13.30
CA THR A 31 33.31 7.61 13.98
C THR A 31 32.32 6.46 13.83
N VAL A 32 31.04 6.78 13.57
CA VAL A 32 30.01 5.82 13.22
C VAL A 32 29.38 6.30 11.91
N GLU A 33 29.63 5.56 10.84
CA GLU A 33 29.05 5.83 9.53
C GLU A 33 27.69 5.12 9.41
N PRO A 34 26.69 5.78 8.83
CA PRO A 34 25.40 5.15 8.57
C PRO A 34 25.50 4.07 7.50
N VAL A 35 24.71 3.01 7.65
CA VAL A 35 24.68 1.87 6.73
C VAL A 35 23.43 1.93 5.86
N GLY A 36 23.57 1.61 4.58
CA GLY A 36 22.45 1.58 3.65
C GLY A 36 21.39 0.56 4.05
N MET A 37 20.11 0.94 3.96
CA MET A 37 19.00 0.10 4.40
C MET A 37 17.96 -0.08 3.30
N VAL A 38 17.41 -1.28 3.19
CA VAL A 38 16.22 -1.58 2.39
C VAL A 38 15.13 -2.05 3.34
N LEU A 39 14.09 -1.25 3.51
CA LEU A 39 13.04 -1.48 4.50
C LEU A 39 11.65 -1.44 3.86
N GLU A 40 10.71 -2.08 4.53
CA GLU A 40 9.31 -2.08 4.13
C GLU A 40 8.60 -0.78 4.54
N ALA A 41 7.64 -0.36 3.73
CA ALA A 41 6.75 0.74 4.08
C ALA A 41 6.01 0.50 5.41
N GLY A 42 5.77 1.58 6.16
CA GLY A 42 5.25 1.49 7.53
C GLY A 42 6.28 1.11 8.59
N GLY A 43 7.49 0.69 8.18
CA GLY A 43 8.59 0.40 9.08
C GLY A 43 9.20 1.64 9.74
N THR A 44 10.30 1.43 10.48
CA THR A 44 11.10 2.50 11.09
C THR A 44 12.53 2.40 10.59
N ALA A 45 13.04 3.49 10.01
CA ALA A 45 14.46 3.64 9.71
C ALA A 45 15.16 4.39 10.85
N VAL A 46 16.34 3.93 11.24
CA VAL A 46 17.28 4.68 12.08
C VAL A 46 18.62 4.70 11.37
N LEU A 47 18.98 5.85 10.80
CA LEU A 47 20.28 6.06 10.18
C LEU A 47 21.23 6.59 11.25
N ASP A 48 22.16 5.74 11.71
CA ASP A 48 23.08 6.08 12.77
C ASP A 48 24.27 6.88 12.27
N CYS A 49 24.56 8.01 12.92
CA CYS A 49 25.74 8.79 12.63
C CYS A 49 26.29 9.42 13.90
N GLN A 50 27.60 9.27 14.13
CA GLN A 50 28.30 9.88 15.26
C GLN A 50 29.64 10.45 14.80
N ALA A 51 30.03 11.58 15.38
CA ALA A 51 31.28 12.25 15.05
C ALA A 51 32.00 12.75 16.30
N MET A 52 33.32 12.77 16.23
CA MET A 52 34.21 13.32 17.25
C MET A 52 34.99 14.52 16.69
N GLY A 53 35.46 15.39 17.57
CA GLY A 53 36.19 16.61 17.24
C GLY A 53 36.24 17.54 18.44
N GLU A 54 37.14 18.51 18.42
CA GLU A 54 37.26 19.52 19.49
C GLU A 54 37.17 20.92 18.88
N PRO A 55 36.09 21.69 19.15
CA PRO A 55 34.92 21.34 19.97
C PRO A 55 34.06 20.22 19.36
N LEU A 56 33.23 19.58 20.21
CA LEU A 56 32.34 18.48 19.83
C LEU A 56 31.47 18.86 18.61
N PRO A 57 31.47 18.07 17.52
CA PRO A 57 30.70 18.40 16.34
C PRO A 57 29.19 18.29 16.54
N THR A 58 28.45 19.20 15.92
CA THR A 58 27.00 19.06 15.76
C THR A 58 26.70 18.20 14.54
N ILE A 59 25.75 17.28 14.67
CA ILE A 59 25.30 16.41 13.58
C ILE A 59 24.00 16.95 13.01
N GLY A 60 23.93 17.04 11.68
CA GLY A 60 22.72 17.34 10.94
C GLY A 60 22.59 16.42 9.74
N TRP A 61 21.38 16.30 9.21
CA TRP A 61 21.09 15.47 8.04
C TRP A 61 20.65 16.35 6.88
N SER A 62 21.10 16.00 5.67
CA SER A 62 20.59 16.56 4.43
C SER A 62 20.11 15.47 3.48
N ARG A 63 19.18 15.86 2.60
CA ARG A 63 18.65 15.05 1.50
C ARG A 63 18.70 15.91 0.26
N GLN A 64 19.40 15.45 -0.78
CA GLN A 64 19.58 16.20 -2.04
C GLN A 64 20.13 17.63 -1.80
N GLY A 65 21.05 17.78 -0.85
CA GLY A 65 21.63 19.06 -0.46
C GLY A 65 20.73 20.00 0.36
N GLN A 66 19.49 19.62 0.67
CA GLN A 66 18.59 20.37 1.55
C GLN A 66 18.59 19.78 2.96
N PRO A 67 18.57 20.59 4.02
CA PRO A 67 18.51 20.08 5.38
C PRO A 67 17.21 19.32 5.62
N VAL A 68 17.31 18.14 6.23
CA VAL A 68 16.14 17.38 6.67
C VAL A 68 15.60 18.03 7.94
N LEU A 69 14.41 18.61 7.85
CA LEU A 69 13.72 19.21 8.99
C LEU A 69 12.91 18.15 9.72
N GLY A 70 12.87 18.24 11.05
CA GLY A 70 12.05 17.35 11.86
C GLY A 70 10.57 17.66 11.70
N ASP A 71 9.76 16.61 11.64
CA ASP A 71 8.30 16.65 11.62
C ASP A 71 7.74 15.49 12.47
N ASP A 72 6.44 15.20 12.35
CA ASP A 72 5.79 14.12 13.10
C ASP A 72 6.37 12.72 12.82
N ARG A 73 6.99 12.52 11.64
CA ARG A 73 7.61 11.23 11.22
C ARG A 73 9.13 11.24 11.33
N VAL A 74 9.75 12.38 11.10
CA VAL A 74 11.21 12.55 11.02
C VAL A 74 11.72 13.17 12.31
N THR A 75 12.53 12.43 13.06
CA THR A 75 13.07 12.87 14.34
C THR A 75 14.59 12.73 14.38
N LEU A 76 15.28 13.79 14.78
CA LEU A 76 16.70 13.72 15.11
C LEU A 76 16.87 13.23 16.56
N LEU A 77 17.53 12.09 16.72
CA LEU A 77 17.78 11.49 18.04
C LEU A 77 18.91 12.24 18.77
N PRO A 78 18.99 12.15 20.13
CA PRO A 78 20.01 12.87 20.91
C PRO A 78 21.45 12.51 20.57
N ASN A 79 21.68 11.33 20.00
CA ASN A 79 22.99 10.87 19.53
C ASN A 79 23.34 11.37 18.11
N GLY A 80 22.47 12.15 17.45
CA GLY A 80 22.63 12.64 16.09
C GLY A 80 22.07 11.74 15.00
N SER A 81 21.56 10.55 15.34
CA SER A 81 20.95 9.63 14.37
C SER A 81 19.62 10.16 13.84
N LEU A 82 19.32 9.89 12.57
CA LEU A 82 18.04 10.24 11.96
C LEU A 82 17.06 9.08 12.07
N ARG A 83 15.92 9.31 12.72
CA ARG A 83 14.81 8.36 12.77
C ARG A 83 13.69 8.81 11.85
N ILE A 84 13.18 7.91 11.01
CA ILE A 84 12.03 8.13 10.13
C ILE A 84 11.00 7.02 10.37
N ALA A 85 9.80 7.38 10.82
CA ALA A 85 8.70 6.44 11.07
C ALA A 85 7.32 7.12 11.06
N PRO A 86 6.28 6.55 10.42
CA PRO A 86 6.35 5.39 9.52
C PRO A 86 7.03 5.75 8.20
N LEU A 87 7.76 4.78 7.63
CA LEU A 87 8.38 4.91 6.32
C LEU A 87 7.36 4.99 5.19
N GLN A 88 7.57 5.94 4.30
CA GLN A 88 6.81 6.15 3.07
C GLN A 88 7.73 5.97 1.85
N ARG A 89 7.15 5.71 0.67
CA ARG A 89 7.96 5.48 -0.54
C ARG A 89 8.80 6.70 -0.89
N GLU A 90 8.26 7.89 -0.65
CA GLU A 90 8.90 9.19 -0.85
C GLU A 90 10.14 9.37 0.02
N ASP A 91 10.31 8.58 1.09
CA ASP A 91 11.50 8.66 1.94
C ASP A 91 12.71 8.00 1.25
N THR A 92 12.53 7.28 0.13
CA THR A 92 13.63 6.69 -0.65
C THR A 92 14.57 7.77 -1.17
N SER A 93 15.82 7.77 -0.74
CA SER A 93 16.81 8.76 -1.13
C SER A 93 18.24 8.42 -0.70
N GLU A 94 19.19 9.19 -1.23
CA GLU A 94 20.54 9.31 -0.67
C GLU A 94 20.52 10.39 0.42
N TYR A 95 20.68 9.96 1.66
CA TYR A 95 20.77 10.83 2.83
C TYR A 95 22.23 11.14 3.12
N GLU A 96 22.48 12.31 3.67
CA GLU A 96 23.82 12.79 3.99
C GLU A 96 23.87 13.11 5.49
N CYS A 97 24.73 12.42 6.23
CA CYS A 97 25.08 12.86 7.57
C CYS A 97 26.18 13.91 7.46
N VAL A 98 25.97 15.07 8.09
CA VAL A 98 26.92 16.18 8.08
C VAL A 98 27.31 16.53 9.51
N ALA A 99 28.58 16.33 9.84
CA ALA A 99 29.17 16.72 11.12
C ALA A 99 29.94 18.04 10.97
N ARG A 100 29.67 19.01 11.85
CA ARG A 100 30.24 20.36 11.78
C ARG A 100 30.77 20.84 13.13
N ASN A 101 31.93 21.48 13.14
CA ASN A 101 32.42 22.30 14.25
C ASN A 101 33.13 23.56 13.71
N LEU A 102 33.79 24.35 14.57
CA LEU A 102 34.46 25.58 14.14
C LEU A 102 35.71 25.37 13.26
N LEU A 103 36.19 24.14 13.11
CA LEU A 103 37.39 23.77 12.36
C LEU A 103 37.02 23.23 10.97
N GLY A 104 35.75 22.92 10.72
CA GLY A 104 35.29 22.48 9.41
C GLY A 104 34.04 21.61 9.46
N SER A 105 33.80 20.93 8.34
CA SER A 105 32.69 20.00 8.17
C SER A 105 33.13 18.76 7.40
N VAL A 106 32.57 17.61 7.77
CA VAL A 106 32.70 16.36 7.04
C VAL A 106 31.30 15.80 6.77
N LEU A 107 31.13 15.11 5.65
CA LEU A 107 29.87 14.45 5.31
C LEU A 107 30.11 13.03 4.80
N VAL A 108 29.11 12.18 5.01
CA VAL A 108 29.03 10.82 4.44
C VAL A 108 27.61 10.60 3.91
N THR A 109 27.51 9.92 2.78
CA THR A 109 26.24 9.65 2.08
C THR A 109 25.82 8.19 2.31
N VAL A 110 24.51 7.95 2.44
CA VAL A 110 23.92 6.64 2.67
C VAL A 110 22.58 6.48 1.94
N PRO A 111 22.35 5.36 1.24
CA PRO A 111 21.07 5.07 0.62
C PRO A 111 20.05 4.55 1.63
N LEU A 112 18.84 5.09 1.60
CA LEU A 112 17.65 4.48 2.18
C LEU A 112 16.69 4.13 1.06
N THR A 113 16.32 2.85 0.95
CA THR A 113 15.31 2.36 0.00
C THR A 113 14.10 1.85 0.77
N VAL A 114 12.93 2.42 0.46
CA VAL A 114 11.64 1.92 0.96
C VAL A 114 10.96 1.14 -0.15
N GLN A 115 10.70 -0.14 0.09
CA GLN A 115 10.08 -1.04 -0.88
C GLN A 115 8.85 -1.74 -0.31
N GLY A 116 8.12 -2.44 -1.18
CA GLY A 116 6.95 -3.22 -0.80
C GLY A 116 5.80 -2.37 -0.27
N GLY A 117 4.99 -2.95 0.60
CA GLY A 117 3.79 -2.32 1.17
C GLY A 117 3.67 -2.57 2.66
N PRO A 118 2.69 -1.97 3.34
CA PRO A 118 2.53 -2.08 4.79
C PRO A 118 2.38 -3.53 5.24
N ALA A 119 3.09 -3.89 6.31
CA ALA A 119 3.05 -5.23 6.89
C ALA A 119 1.74 -5.56 7.64
N ARG A 120 0.89 -4.55 7.85
CA ARG A 120 -0.38 -4.67 8.57
C ARG A 120 -1.45 -3.84 7.88
N ALA A 121 -2.70 -4.29 7.98
CA ALA A 121 -3.86 -3.50 7.63
C ALA A 121 -4.92 -3.62 8.72
N LYS A 122 -5.64 -2.53 8.97
CA LYS A 122 -6.78 -2.51 9.87
C LYS A 122 -7.90 -1.66 9.29
N GLY A 123 -9.13 -2.03 9.61
CA GLY A 123 -10.26 -1.40 8.97
C GLY A 123 -11.60 -1.66 9.61
N SER A 124 -12.59 -0.94 9.11
CA SER A 124 -13.98 -1.08 9.50
C SER A 124 -14.82 -1.48 8.29
N ILE A 125 -15.75 -2.39 8.49
CA ILE A 125 -16.73 -2.80 7.48
C ILE A 125 -18.11 -2.54 8.05
N ILE A 126 -18.92 -1.78 7.32
CA ILE A 126 -20.29 -1.44 7.70
C ILE A 126 -21.24 -1.66 6.53
N GLY A 127 -22.52 -1.91 6.84
CA GLY A 127 -23.60 -1.84 5.87
C GLY A 127 -24.58 -3.00 5.99
N ASN A 128 -25.14 -3.41 4.85
CA ASN A 128 -26.27 -4.33 4.78
C ASN A 128 -26.05 -5.42 3.73
N ILE A 129 -26.20 -6.67 4.12
CA ILE A 129 -26.14 -7.82 3.21
C ILE A 129 -27.39 -8.68 3.45
N ASN A 130 -28.13 -9.01 2.39
CA ASN A 130 -29.35 -9.83 2.48
C ASN A 130 -30.36 -9.28 3.51
N ASP A 131 -30.57 -7.96 3.50
CA ASP A 131 -31.45 -7.24 4.43
C ASP A 131 -31.07 -7.37 5.93
N VAL A 132 -29.85 -7.85 6.21
CA VAL A 132 -29.24 -7.85 7.53
C VAL A 132 -28.27 -6.68 7.63
N GLU A 133 -28.70 -5.61 8.29
CA GLU A 133 -27.81 -4.54 8.72
C GLU A 133 -26.97 -5.03 9.90
N PHE A 134 -25.65 -4.87 9.79
CA PHE A 134 -24.73 -5.20 10.86
C PHE A 134 -23.96 -3.96 11.31
N GLY A 135 -23.56 -3.96 12.58
CA GLY A 135 -22.74 -2.90 13.15
C GLY A 135 -21.34 -2.85 12.52
N ILE A 136 -20.37 -2.33 13.26
CA ILE A 136 -18.99 -2.28 12.76
C ILE A 136 -18.37 -3.67 12.87
N ALA A 137 -18.09 -4.29 11.73
CA ALA A 137 -17.19 -5.45 11.65
C ALA A 137 -15.74 -4.96 11.51
N PHE A 138 -14.81 -5.62 12.19
CA PHE A 138 -13.41 -5.17 12.25
C PHE A 138 -12.53 -6.03 11.39
N LEU A 139 -11.83 -5.40 10.45
CA LEU A 139 -10.80 -6.03 9.63
C LEU A 139 -9.44 -5.87 10.30
N ASN A 140 -8.72 -6.97 10.47
CA ASN A 140 -7.29 -6.96 10.76
C ASN A 140 -6.58 -7.89 9.79
N ALA A 141 -5.45 -7.46 9.23
CA ALA A 141 -4.62 -8.29 8.37
C ALA A 141 -3.13 -8.10 8.66
N THR A 142 -2.39 -9.18 8.47
CA THR A 142 -0.93 -9.23 8.50
C THR A 142 -0.41 -9.68 7.15
N VAL A 143 0.68 -9.06 6.72
CA VAL A 143 1.32 -9.33 5.43
C VAL A 143 2.76 -9.74 5.68
N THR A 144 3.15 -10.87 5.10
CA THR A 144 4.51 -11.41 5.18
C THR A 144 4.98 -11.84 3.80
N ASP A 145 6.27 -11.73 3.51
CA ASP A 145 6.82 -12.36 2.31
C ASP A 145 6.73 -13.89 2.42
N SER A 146 6.43 -14.57 1.30
CA SER A 146 6.49 -16.02 1.22
C SER A 146 7.96 -16.46 1.11
N PRO A 147 8.43 -17.43 1.91
CA PRO A 147 9.81 -17.92 1.82
C PRO A 147 10.08 -18.74 0.55
N ASP A 148 9.05 -19.36 -0.02
CA ASP A 148 9.18 -20.36 -1.08
C ASP A 148 8.66 -19.87 -2.45
N SER A 149 8.18 -18.62 -2.54
CA SER A 149 7.57 -18.08 -3.75
C SER A 149 7.69 -16.57 -3.87
N ASP A 150 7.64 -16.05 -5.09
CA ASP A 150 7.61 -14.61 -5.39
C ASP A 150 6.20 -14.03 -5.12
N THR A 151 5.66 -14.27 -3.93
CA THR A 151 4.34 -13.81 -3.50
C THR A 151 4.40 -13.29 -2.08
N ARG A 152 3.45 -12.42 -1.71
CA ARG A 152 3.19 -12.08 -0.31
C ARG A 152 2.01 -12.88 0.19
N VAL A 153 2.09 -13.34 1.43
CA VAL A 153 1.01 -14.00 2.15
C VAL A 153 0.25 -12.95 2.94
N ILE A 154 -1.05 -12.83 2.70
CA ILE A 154 -1.96 -11.96 3.43
C ILE A 154 -2.87 -12.87 4.26
N GLN A 155 -2.81 -12.70 5.57
CA GLN A 155 -3.72 -13.35 6.52
C GLN A 155 -4.62 -12.28 7.12
N ALA A 156 -5.92 -12.44 6.98
CA ALA A 156 -6.90 -11.46 7.45
C ALA A 156 -7.99 -12.12 8.28
N LYS A 157 -8.47 -11.42 9.31
CA LYS A 157 -9.60 -11.80 10.13
C LYS A 157 -10.61 -10.65 10.15
N ILE A 158 -11.85 -10.94 9.80
CA ILE A 158 -12.99 -10.04 9.95
C ILE A 158 -13.79 -10.52 11.16
N THR A 159 -13.86 -9.74 12.22
CA THR A 159 -14.60 -10.08 13.46
C THR A 159 -15.90 -9.29 13.57
N ASN A 160 -16.76 -9.71 14.50
CA ASN A 160 -18.09 -9.13 14.72
C ASN A 160 -19.01 -9.33 13.50
N VAL A 161 -18.91 -10.52 12.89
CA VAL A 161 -19.70 -10.94 11.72
C VAL A 161 -20.97 -11.66 12.20
N PRO A 162 -22.18 -11.20 11.81
CA PRO A 162 -23.41 -11.86 12.18
C PRO A 162 -23.42 -13.34 11.75
N ARG A 163 -23.90 -14.22 12.63
CA ARG A 163 -23.96 -15.67 12.38
C ARG A 163 -24.74 -16.07 11.13
N THR A 164 -25.76 -15.28 10.79
CA THR A 164 -26.57 -15.45 9.58
C THR A 164 -25.80 -15.13 8.29
N LEU A 165 -24.75 -14.31 8.38
CA LEU A 165 -23.94 -13.87 7.24
C LEU A 165 -22.61 -14.60 7.12
N GLY A 166 -22.05 -15.13 8.23
CA GLY A 166 -20.75 -15.80 8.26
C GLY A 166 -20.47 -16.76 7.09
N PRO A 167 -21.34 -17.75 6.83
CA PRO A 167 -21.17 -18.66 5.70
C PRO A 167 -21.12 -17.96 4.34
N ALA A 168 -21.96 -16.95 4.12
CA ALA A 168 -21.99 -16.18 2.88
C ALA A 168 -20.78 -15.24 2.74
N MET A 169 -20.23 -14.73 3.84
CA MET A 169 -19.04 -13.88 3.81
C MET A 169 -17.76 -14.63 3.41
N ARG A 170 -17.69 -15.95 3.61
CA ARG A 170 -16.53 -16.77 3.19
C ARG A 170 -16.19 -16.65 1.71
N LYS A 171 -17.18 -16.51 0.83
CA LYS A 171 -16.94 -16.32 -0.62
C LYS A 171 -16.61 -14.88 -1.01
N LEU A 172 -16.77 -13.91 -0.11
CA LEU A 172 -16.55 -12.49 -0.38
C LEU A 172 -15.10 -12.08 -0.13
N ILE A 173 -14.16 -12.83 -0.71
CA ILE A 173 -12.73 -12.47 -0.68
C ILE A 173 -12.48 -11.06 -1.24
N SER A 174 -13.41 -10.57 -2.07
CA SER A 174 -13.39 -9.24 -2.66
C SER A 174 -13.39 -8.08 -1.65
N ILE A 175 -13.83 -8.31 -0.40
CA ILE A 175 -13.73 -7.33 0.69
C ILE A 175 -12.25 -7.01 0.98
N LEU A 176 -11.35 -7.98 0.76
CA LEU A 176 -9.92 -7.84 1.01
C LEU A 176 -9.12 -7.36 -0.19
N SER A 177 -9.78 -7.09 -1.32
CA SER A 177 -9.08 -6.70 -2.54
C SER A 177 -8.21 -5.46 -2.44
N PRO A 178 -8.63 -4.39 -1.75
CA PRO A 178 -7.73 -3.28 -1.49
C PRO A 178 -6.47 -3.72 -0.76
N VAL A 179 -6.56 -4.63 0.21
CA VAL A 179 -5.41 -5.07 1.01
C VAL A 179 -4.44 -5.86 0.15
N TYR A 180 -4.87 -6.96 -0.45
CA TYR A 180 -3.94 -7.82 -1.20
C TYR A 180 -3.40 -7.17 -2.47
N TRP A 181 -4.13 -6.23 -3.09
CA TRP A 181 -3.62 -5.44 -4.21
C TRP A 181 -2.59 -4.40 -3.75
N THR A 182 -2.85 -3.73 -2.62
CA THR A 182 -1.93 -2.73 -2.03
C THR A 182 -0.62 -3.34 -1.59
N THR A 183 -0.66 -4.59 -1.13
CA THR A 183 0.50 -5.26 -0.54
C THR A 183 1.01 -6.43 -1.39
N ALA A 184 0.58 -6.55 -2.65
CA ALA A 184 1.04 -7.60 -3.54
C ALA A 184 2.56 -7.54 -3.72
N LYS A 185 3.21 -8.69 -3.89
CA LYS A 185 4.63 -8.75 -4.27
C LYS A 185 4.80 -8.16 -5.66
N GLU A 186 5.64 -7.15 -5.78
CA GLU A 186 5.97 -6.53 -7.07
C GLU A 186 6.98 -7.39 -7.83
N ILE A 187 6.65 -7.73 -9.06
CA ILE A 187 7.51 -8.53 -9.96
C ILE A 187 8.00 -7.65 -11.11
N GLY A 188 9.32 -7.57 -11.25
CA GLY A 188 9.96 -6.69 -12.23
C GLY A 188 9.69 -5.22 -11.91
N GLU A 189 9.18 -4.47 -12.88
CA GLU A 189 8.87 -3.04 -12.71
C GLU A 189 7.42 -2.79 -12.30
N ALA A 190 6.59 -3.82 -12.14
CA ALA A 190 5.17 -3.64 -11.81
C ALA A 190 4.98 -2.98 -10.44
N MET A 191 3.96 -2.14 -10.32
CA MET A 191 3.66 -1.40 -9.08
C MET A 191 2.39 -1.93 -8.42
N ASN A 192 2.46 -2.29 -7.15
CA ASN A 192 1.28 -2.62 -6.34
C ASN A 192 0.51 -1.34 -5.96
N GLY A 193 -0.61 -1.51 -5.25
CA GLY A 193 -1.44 -0.38 -4.85
C GLY A 193 -0.77 0.60 -3.89
N PHE A 194 0.13 0.13 -3.02
CA PHE A 194 0.87 1.03 -2.13
C PHE A 194 1.81 1.92 -2.95
N THR A 195 2.66 1.29 -3.74
CA THR A 195 3.66 1.92 -4.58
C THR A 195 3.08 2.94 -5.56
N LEU A 196 1.84 2.69 -6.03
CA LEU A 196 1.13 3.59 -6.95
C LEU A 196 0.40 4.75 -6.27
N THR A 197 -0.07 4.58 -5.03
CA THR A 197 -1.07 5.49 -4.43
C THR A 197 -0.73 5.96 -3.03
N ASP A 198 0.38 5.50 -2.45
CA ASP A 198 0.74 5.61 -1.03
C ASP A 198 -0.39 5.16 -0.10
N ALA A 199 -1.10 4.12 -0.52
CA ALA A 199 -2.27 3.59 0.17
C ALA A 199 -3.41 4.62 0.34
N VAL A 200 -3.47 5.67 -0.48
CA VAL A 200 -4.56 6.65 -0.51
C VAL A 200 -5.34 6.51 -1.82
N PHE A 201 -6.47 5.82 -1.75
CA PHE A 201 -7.33 5.59 -2.92
C PHE A 201 -8.76 5.27 -2.51
N LYS A 202 -9.68 5.47 -3.45
CA LYS A 202 -11.07 5.02 -3.35
C LYS A 202 -11.33 3.96 -4.42
N ARG A 203 -11.98 2.86 -4.03
CA ARG A 203 -12.39 1.78 -4.94
C ARG A 203 -13.90 1.59 -4.89
N GLU A 204 -14.54 1.60 -6.04
CA GLU A 204 -15.96 1.32 -6.19
C GLU A 204 -16.14 0.01 -6.95
N THR A 205 -16.93 -0.88 -6.36
CA THR A 205 -16.99 -2.27 -6.79
C THR A 205 -18.44 -2.71 -6.89
N GLN A 206 -18.77 -3.39 -7.99
CA GLN A 206 -20.00 -4.15 -8.18
C GLN A 206 -19.65 -5.62 -8.41
N VAL A 207 -20.23 -6.48 -7.58
CA VAL A 207 -20.23 -7.94 -7.77
C VAL A 207 -21.61 -8.33 -8.28
N GLU A 208 -21.65 -9.14 -9.32
CA GLU A 208 -22.89 -9.73 -9.83
C GLU A 208 -22.74 -11.24 -9.86
N PHE A 209 -23.67 -11.93 -9.18
CA PHE A 209 -23.69 -13.38 -9.13
C PHE A 209 -24.47 -13.92 -10.31
N ALA A 210 -24.08 -15.09 -10.85
CA ALA A 210 -24.84 -15.72 -11.94
C ALA A 210 -26.29 -16.08 -11.56
N THR A 211 -26.60 -16.07 -10.26
CA THR A 211 -27.94 -16.25 -9.69
C THR A 211 -28.78 -14.95 -9.68
N GLY A 212 -28.20 -13.81 -10.04
CA GLY A 212 -28.87 -12.52 -10.23
C GLY A 212 -28.73 -11.53 -9.07
N GLU A 213 -28.15 -11.93 -7.94
CA GLU A 213 -27.88 -11.02 -6.83
C GLU A 213 -26.75 -10.04 -7.16
N ILE A 214 -26.84 -8.84 -6.62
CA ILE A 214 -25.85 -7.77 -6.82
C ILE A 214 -25.37 -7.27 -5.45
N LEU A 215 -24.05 -7.22 -5.27
CA LEU A 215 -23.40 -6.65 -4.10
C LEU A 215 -22.54 -5.46 -4.52
N ARG A 216 -22.74 -4.30 -3.88
CA ARG A 216 -21.93 -3.10 -4.08
C ARG A 216 -21.02 -2.89 -2.88
N MET A 217 -19.76 -2.53 -3.15
CA MET A 217 -18.79 -2.19 -2.12
C MET A 217 -18.06 -0.91 -2.48
N THR A 218 -17.89 -0.03 -1.50
CA THR A 218 -17.00 1.13 -1.59
C THR A 218 -15.90 0.95 -0.56
N HIS A 219 -14.65 0.97 -1.03
CA HIS A 219 -13.48 0.91 -0.17
C HIS A 219 -12.78 2.27 -0.20
N VAL A 220 -12.36 2.75 0.96
CA VAL A 220 -11.61 4.00 1.12
C VAL A 220 -10.35 3.68 1.91
N ALA A 221 -9.20 3.74 1.24
CA ALA A 221 -7.90 3.63 1.87
C ALA A 221 -7.37 5.03 2.23
N ARG A 222 -6.96 5.22 3.48
CA ARG A 222 -6.59 6.54 4.05
C ARG A 222 -5.09 6.70 4.31
N GLY A 223 -4.27 5.86 3.68
CA GLY A 223 -2.83 5.79 3.94
C GLY A 223 -2.52 4.92 5.14
N LEU A 224 -1.40 5.22 5.80
CA LEU A 224 -0.90 4.49 6.95
C LEU A 224 -1.19 5.23 8.25
N ASP A 225 -1.44 4.49 9.33
CA ASP A 225 -1.47 5.06 10.68
C ASP A 225 -0.06 5.27 11.26
N ALA A 226 0.01 5.75 12.51
CA ALA A 226 1.26 5.98 13.23
C ALA A 226 2.08 4.70 13.48
N ASP A 227 1.44 3.53 13.45
CA ASP A 227 2.07 2.21 13.60
C ASP A 227 2.44 1.59 12.24
N GLY A 228 2.24 2.32 11.14
CA GLY A 228 2.50 1.88 9.78
C GLY A 228 1.48 0.89 9.22
N ALA A 229 0.30 0.74 9.83
CA ALA A 229 -0.77 -0.11 9.33
C ALA A 229 -1.64 0.63 8.30
N LEU A 230 -1.97 -0.05 7.20
CA LEU A 230 -2.94 0.42 6.20
C LEU A 230 -4.30 0.65 6.86
N LEU A 231 -4.87 1.84 6.68
CA LEU A 231 -6.23 2.17 7.13
C LEU A 231 -7.23 1.99 5.99
N LEU A 232 -8.22 1.12 6.21
CA LEU A 232 -9.23 0.78 5.20
C LEU A 232 -10.65 0.87 5.78
N ASP A 233 -11.52 1.65 5.15
CA ASP A 233 -12.95 1.63 5.45
C ASP A 233 -13.73 1.02 4.29
N VAL A 234 -14.71 0.18 4.63
CA VAL A 234 -15.51 -0.56 3.66
C VAL A 234 -16.99 -0.35 3.95
N VAL A 235 -17.71 0.10 2.94
CA VAL A 235 -19.18 0.16 2.95
C VAL A 235 -19.70 -0.89 2.00
N VAL A 236 -20.55 -1.79 2.49
CA VAL A 236 -21.14 -2.88 1.69
C VAL A 236 -22.66 -2.79 1.68
N SER A 237 -23.26 -2.98 0.50
CA SER A 237 -24.72 -2.97 0.35
C SER A 237 -25.15 -3.89 -0.77
N GLY A 238 -26.09 -4.79 -0.48
CA GLY A 238 -26.77 -5.58 -1.52
C GLY A 238 -27.11 -6.99 -1.09
N HIS A 239 -27.15 -7.87 -2.07
CA HIS A 239 -27.55 -9.25 -1.90
C HIS A 239 -26.46 -10.20 -2.35
N VAL A 240 -26.39 -11.35 -1.70
CA VAL A 240 -25.49 -12.45 -2.05
C VAL A 240 -26.26 -13.76 -1.90
N LEU A 241 -25.95 -14.73 -2.77
CA LEU A 241 -26.55 -16.07 -2.65
C LEU A 241 -26.38 -16.61 -1.23
N GLN A 242 -27.47 -16.90 -0.54
CA GLN A 242 -27.40 -17.50 0.80
C GLN A 242 -26.87 -18.93 0.70
N LEU A 243 -25.98 -19.28 1.63
CA LEU A 243 -25.40 -20.62 1.71
C LEU A 243 -25.86 -21.28 3.00
N GLN A 244 -26.01 -22.61 2.96
CA GLN A 244 -26.25 -23.37 4.17
C GLN A 244 -25.04 -23.23 5.11
N SER A 245 -25.26 -23.28 6.42
CA SER A 245 -24.20 -23.02 7.41
C SER A 245 -23.04 -24.02 7.37
N VAL A 246 -23.28 -25.21 6.83
CA VAL A 246 -22.30 -26.31 6.73
C VAL A 246 -21.71 -26.42 5.32
N ALA A 247 -22.04 -25.50 4.41
CA ALA A 247 -21.60 -25.60 3.03
C ALA A 247 -20.07 -25.55 2.94
N ASP A 248 -19.50 -26.44 2.13
CA ASP A 248 -18.08 -26.39 1.81
C ASP A 248 -17.85 -25.31 0.75
N VAL A 249 -17.24 -24.20 1.17
CA VAL A 249 -17.01 -23.03 0.32
C VAL A 249 -15.52 -22.88 0.06
N SER A 250 -15.15 -22.91 -1.21
CA SER A 250 -13.80 -22.58 -1.65
C SER A 250 -13.83 -21.57 -2.78
N VAL A 251 -12.90 -20.62 -2.75
CA VAL A 251 -12.69 -19.68 -3.84
C VAL A 251 -11.51 -20.19 -4.66
N LYS A 252 -11.66 -20.25 -5.99
CA LYS A 252 -10.57 -20.67 -6.87
C LYS A 252 -9.57 -19.54 -7.03
N ASP A 253 -8.30 -19.92 -7.24
CA ASP A 253 -7.24 -19.01 -7.66
C ASP A 253 -7.65 -18.28 -8.96
N TYR A 254 -7.25 -17.02 -9.09
CA TYR A 254 -7.61 -16.19 -10.23
C TYR A 254 -6.53 -15.15 -10.54
N THR A 255 -6.63 -14.61 -11.75
CA THR A 255 -5.88 -13.44 -12.16
C THR A 255 -6.83 -12.29 -12.46
N GLU A 256 -6.31 -11.08 -12.36
CA GLU A 256 -7.08 -9.87 -12.61
C GLU A 256 -6.21 -8.80 -13.25
N ASP A 257 -6.66 -8.30 -14.41
CA ASP A 257 -5.97 -7.27 -15.16
C ASP A 257 -6.47 -5.89 -14.71
N TYR A 258 -5.55 -5.10 -14.16
CA TYR A 258 -5.74 -3.70 -13.83
C TYR A 258 -5.32 -2.85 -15.04
N ILE A 259 -6.26 -2.07 -15.56
CA ILE A 259 -6.13 -1.28 -16.78
C ILE A 259 -6.04 0.20 -16.39
N GLN A 260 -5.02 0.92 -16.85
CA GLN A 260 -4.91 2.36 -16.64
C GLN A 260 -5.85 3.10 -17.59
N THR A 261 -6.97 3.62 -17.09
CA THR A 261 -8.01 4.28 -17.91
C THR A 261 -7.91 5.80 -17.94
N GLY A 262 -7.07 6.39 -17.08
CA GLY A 262 -6.81 7.83 -17.09
C GLY A 262 -5.86 8.26 -15.97
N PRO A 263 -5.57 9.56 -15.84
CA PRO A 263 -4.77 10.09 -14.73
C PRO A 263 -5.45 9.78 -13.38
N GLY A 264 -4.77 9.06 -12.50
CA GLY A 264 -5.35 8.69 -11.20
C GLY A 264 -6.49 7.68 -11.27
N GLN A 265 -6.67 6.96 -12.39
CA GLN A 265 -7.81 6.05 -12.58
C GLN A 265 -7.38 4.69 -13.12
N LEU A 266 -7.88 3.63 -12.47
CA LEU A 266 -7.79 2.24 -12.94
C LEU A 266 -9.18 1.64 -13.08
N HIS A 267 -9.30 0.69 -14.00
CA HIS A 267 -10.45 -0.17 -14.14
C HIS A 267 -10.01 -1.63 -14.16
N ALA A 268 -10.83 -2.52 -13.61
CA ALA A 268 -10.63 -3.95 -13.74
C ALA A 268 -11.97 -4.68 -13.74
N HIS A 269 -12.03 -5.69 -14.61
CA HIS A 269 -13.15 -6.58 -14.77
C HIS A 269 -12.65 -8.03 -14.72
N SER A 270 -13.25 -8.86 -13.86
CA SER A 270 -12.85 -10.25 -13.66
C SER A 270 -14.07 -11.14 -13.46
N THR A 271 -14.08 -12.30 -14.11
CA THR A 271 -15.04 -13.38 -13.84
C THR A 271 -14.36 -14.43 -12.98
N ARG A 272 -14.91 -14.68 -11.79
CA ARG A 272 -14.34 -15.57 -10.78
C ARG A 272 -15.28 -16.74 -10.50
N LEU A 273 -14.74 -17.78 -9.89
CA LEU A 273 -15.47 -18.98 -9.52
C LEU A 273 -15.30 -19.26 -8.03
N PHE A 274 -16.42 -19.47 -7.33
CA PHE A 274 -16.40 -20.14 -6.04
C PHE A 274 -17.12 -21.47 -6.17
N THR A 275 -16.71 -22.44 -5.38
CA THR A 275 -17.39 -23.72 -5.23
C THR A 275 -18.18 -23.69 -3.92
N ALA A 276 -19.44 -24.08 -3.97
CA ALA A 276 -20.29 -24.34 -2.81
C ALA A 276 -20.85 -25.76 -2.93
N ASP A 277 -20.54 -26.64 -1.98
CA ASP A 277 -20.98 -28.04 -1.97
C ASP A 277 -20.67 -28.80 -3.27
N GLY A 278 -19.48 -28.55 -3.84
CA GLY A 278 -19.03 -29.13 -5.10
C GLY A 278 -19.60 -28.46 -6.36
N VAL A 279 -20.53 -27.52 -6.24
CA VAL A 279 -21.10 -26.77 -7.37
C VAL A 279 -20.30 -25.48 -7.59
N SER A 280 -19.78 -25.28 -8.80
CA SER A 280 -19.07 -24.06 -9.16
C SER A 280 -20.05 -22.99 -9.63
N VAL A 281 -20.01 -21.83 -8.97
CA VAL A 281 -20.88 -20.68 -9.25
C VAL A 281 -20.00 -19.53 -9.74
N PRO A 282 -20.21 -19.05 -10.98
CA PRO A 282 -19.51 -17.87 -11.47
C PRO A 282 -20.12 -16.60 -10.88
N TYR A 283 -19.25 -15.62 -10.68
CA TYR A 283 -19.61 -14.26 -10.32
C TYR A 283 -18.68 -13.29 -11.03
N THR A 284 -19.22 -12.18 -11.50
CA THR A 284 -18.48 -11.14 -12.18
C THR A 284 -18.18 -10.01 -11.22
N TRP A 285 -17.03 -9.40 -11.46
CA TRP A 285 -16.51 -8.35 -10.62
C TRP A 285 -16.05 -7.20 -11.48
N ASN A 286 -16.67 -6.05 -11.27
CA ASN A 286 -16.39 -4.82 -11.98
C ASN A 286 -16.03 -3.76 -10.95
N HIS A 287 -14.86 -3.14 -11.10
CA HIS A 287 -14.49 -2.06 -10.21
C HIS A 287 -13.61 -1.00 -10.85
N THR A 288 -13.70 0.19 -10.26
CA THR A 288 -12.89 1.35 -10.57
C THR A 288 -12.09 1.75 -9.34
N ILE A 289 -10.85 2.18 -9.55
CA ILE A 289 -9.98 2.73 -8.50
C ILE A 289 -9.64 4.16 -8.89
N THR A 290 -9.75 5.06 -7.94
CA THR A 290 -9.41 6.47 -8.08
C THR A 290 -8.37 6.86 -7.02
N TYR A 291 -7.33 7.57 -7.44
CA TYR A 291 -6.25 8.08 -6.60
C TYR A 291 -5.77 9.44 -7.12
N GLU A 292 -4.87 10.09 -6.39
CA GLU A 292 -4.39 11.42 -6.74
C GLU A 292 -3.62 11.41 -8.08
N PRO A 293 -4.01 12.20 -9.10
CA PRO A 293 -3.37 12.17 -10.42
C PRO A 293 -1.88 12.53 -10.42
N THR A 294 -1.41 13.28 -9.41
CA THR A 294 -0.02 13.71 -9.26
C THR A 294 0.93 12.54 -8.91
N LYS A 295 0.40 11.43 -8.39
CA LYS A 295 1.17 10.20 -8.07
C LYS A 295 1.64 9.45 -9.32
N GLY A 296 1.17 9.85 -10.50
CA GLY A 296 1.57 9.28 -11.78
C GLY A 296 0.65 8.14 -12.21
N ARG A 297 1.25 7.13 -12.83
CA ARG A 297 0.53 6.01 -13.46
C ARG A 297 1.28 4.71 -13.26
N MET A 298 0.61 3.59 -13.52
CA MET A 298 1.30 2.33 -13.69
C MET A 298 2.34 2.42 -14.83
N PRO A 299 3.47 1.71 -14.70
CA PRO A 299 4.51 1.67 -15.74
C PRO A 299 3.98 1.08 -17.05
N PHE A 300 3.01 0.17 -16.94
CA PHE A 300 2.33 -0.52 -18.04
C PHE A 300 0.88 -0.06 -18.17
N LEU A 301 0.28 -0.17 -19.36
CA LEU A 301 -1.17 0.05 -19.55
C LEU A 301 -2.00 -0.99 -18.80
N VAL A 302 -1.46 -2.21 -18.69
CA VAL A 302 -2.08 -3.33 -17.99
C VAL A 302 -1.07 -4.02 -17.08
N GLN A 303 -1.47 -4.22 -15.83
CA GLN A 303 -0.76 -5.07 -14.86
C GLN A 303 -1.68 -6.18 -14.39
N THR A 304 -1.14 -7.39 -14.25
CA THR A 304 -1.91 -8.56 -13.84
C THR A 304 -1.60 -8.87 -12.38
N LEU A 305 -2.65 -8.87 -11.56
CA LEU A 305 -2.61 -9.38 -10.21
C LEU A 305 -2.85 -10.89 -10.24
N HIS A 306 -2.01 -11.64 -9.54
CA HIS A 306 -2.15 -13.08 -9.34
C HIS A 306 -2.57 -13.35 -7.90
N ALA A 307 -3.75 -13.93 -7.71
CA ALA A 307 -4.29 -14.31 -6.42
C ALA A 307 -4.35 -15.84 -6.33
N ALA A 308 -3.60 -16.41 -5.38
CA ALA A 308 -3.43 -17.86 -5.27
C ALA A 308 -3.49 -18.37 -3.83
N SER A 309 -3.61 -19.69 -3.67
CA SER A 309 -3.65 -20.36 -2.35
C SER A 309 -4.73 -19.77 -1.43
N ILE A 310 -5.90 -19.49 -2.00
CA ILE A 310 -6.99 -18.82 -1.28
C ILE A 310 -7.66 -19.81 -0.34
N THR A 311 -7.66 -19.50 0.96
CA THR A 311 -8.40 -20.28 1.96
C THR A 311 -9.30 -19.37 2.77
N THR A 312 -10.46 -19.91 3.17
CA THR A 312 -11.49 -19.16 3.90
C THR A 312 -12.15 -20.05 4.94
N GLU A 313 -12.30 -19.53 6.15
CA GLU A 313 -12.88 -20.26 7.27
C GLU A 313 -13.78 -19.32 8.08
N TYR A 314 -14.94 -19.82 8.52
CA TYR A 314 -15.82 -19.09 9.42
C TYR A 314 -15.90 -19.81 10.76
N ASP A 315 -15.59 -19.08 11.83
CA ASP A 315 -15.76 -19.54 13.20
C ASP A 315 -17.01 -18.87 13.80
N PRO A 316 -18.08 -19.64 14.07
CA PRO A 316 -19.32 -19.12 14.65
C PRO A 316 -19.23 -18.80 16.14
N LEU A 317 -18.25 -19.34 16.87
CA LEU A 317 -18.03 -19.03 18.29
C LEU A 317 -17.34 -17.67 18.45
N GLU A 318 -16.37 -17.41 17.58
CA GLU A 318 -15.61 -16.15 17.52
C GLU A 318 -16.32 -15.07 16.69
N GLU A 319 -17.40 -15.42 15.99
CA GLU A 319 -18.12 -14.56 15.04
C GLU A 319 -17.15 -13.90 14.05
N ALA A 320 -16.26 -14.74 13.49
CA ALA A 320 -15.13 -14.28 12.72
C ALA A 320 -14.91 -15.10 11.45
N VAL A 321 -14.62 -14.40 10.36
CA VAL A 321 -14.21 -15.00 9.09
C VAL A 321 -12.71 -14.77 8.91
N ALA A 322 -11.95 -15.84 8.76
CA ALA A 322 -10.53 -15.82 8.45
C ALA A 322 -10.30 -16.07 6.95
N PHE A 323 -9.37 -15.34 6.38
CA PHE A 323 -8.94 -15.46 5.00
C PHE A 323 -7.42 -15.57 4.94
N GLN A 324 -6.93 -16.41 4.03
CA GLN A 324 -5.55 -16.39 3.59
C GLN A 324 -5.52 -16.30 2.07
N ILE A 325 -4.61 -15.49 1.55
CA ILE A 325 -4.39 -15.32 0.11
C ILE A 325 -2.92 -15.02 -0.13
N GLN A 326 -2.35 -15.60 -1.18
CA GLN A 326 -1.07 -15.18 -1.73
C GLN A 326 -1.29 -14.24 -2.90
N ALA A 327 -0.54 -13.14 -2.93
CA ALA A 327 -0.65 -12.14 -3.98
C ALA A 327 0.69 -11.69 -4.54
N SER A 328 0.76 -11.59 -5.86
CA SER A 328 1.81 -10.89 -6.61
C SER A 328 1.20 -10.06 -7.74
N ILE A 329 1.92 -9.02 -8.16
CA ILE A 329 1.55 -8.17 -9.27
C ILE A 329 2.71 -8.09 -10.26
N ALA A 330 2.39 -8.31 -11.53
CA ALA A 330 3.37 -8.39 -12.59
C ALA A 330 2.90 -7.61 -13.82
N LYS A 331 3.83 -7.44 -14.77
CA LYS A 331 3.52 -6.95 -16.11
C LYS A 331 2.52 -7.90 -16.78
N GLY A 332 1.39 -7.38 -17.27
CA GLY A 332 0.40 -8.19 -17.96
C GLY A 332 0.85 -8.64 -19.36
N ASP A 333 0.26 -9.72 -19.87
CA ASP A 333 0.60 -10.33 -21.18
C ASP A 333 0.46 -9.34 -22.34
N ARG A 334 -0.47 -8.37 -22.25
CA ARG A 334 -0.68 -7.28 -23.21
C ARG A 334 -0.39 -5.89 -22.63
N SER A 335 0.54 -5.81 -21.69
CA SER A 335 0.95 -4.60 -20.95
C SER A 335 1.20 -3.31 -21.76
N ASN A 336 1.50 -3.40 -23.05
CA ASN A 336 1.76 -2.24 -23.93
C ASN A 336 0.61 -1.92 -24.90
N GLN A 337 -0.53 -2.61 -24.79
CA GLN A 337 -1.70 -2.42 -25.63
C GLN A 337 -2.96 -2.42 -24.78
N CYS A 338 -3.97 -1.68 -25.20
CA CYS A 338 -5.26 -1.74 -24.53
C CYS A 338 -5.93 -3.09 -24.80
N PRO A 339 -6.59 -3.70 -23.80
CA PRO A 339 -7.33 -4.94 -23.98
C PRO A 339 -8.56 -4.73 -24.87
N ALA A 340 -9.22 -5.83 -25.25
CA ALA A 340 -10.46 -5.74 -26.02
C ALA A 340 -11.52 -4.90 -25.27
N GLY A 341 -12.32 -4.12 -26.01
CA GLY A 341 -13.24 -3.12 -25.45
C GLY A 341 -12.57 -1.77 -25.13
N PHE A 342 -11.25 -1.66 -25.31
CA PHE A 342 -10.52 -0.41 -25.08
C PHE A 342 -9.63 -0.02 -26.27
N ALA A 343 -9.48 1.29 -26.46
CA ALA A 343 -8.55 1.89 -27.41
C ALA A 343 -7.50 2.74 -26.65
N LEU A 344 -6.35 2.98 -27.28
CA LEU A 344 -5.36 3.89 -26.73
C LEU A 344 -5.90 5.33 -26.79
N ASP A 345 -5.91 5.99 -25.64
CA ASP A 345 -6.35 7.37 -25.49
C ASP A 345 -5.36 8.33 -26.19
N LEU A 346 -5.88 9.38 -26.84
CA LEU A 346 -5.06 10.36 -27.55
C LEU A 346 -4.31 11.32 -26.61
N SER A 347 -4.77 11.48 -25.37
CA SER A 347 -4.21 12.38 -24.37
C SER A 347 -2.98 11.81 -23.65
N GLY A 348 -2.74 10.49 -23.75
CA GLY A 348 -1.61 9.86 -23.09
C GLY A 348 -1.67 8.33 -23.11
N PRO A 349 -0.73 7.65 -22.41
CA PRO A 349 -0.71 6.20 -22.30
C PRO A 349 -1.81 5.71 -21.35
N TYR A 350 -3.05 5.80 -21.82
CA TYR A 350 -4.26 5.37 -21.12
C TYR A 350 -5.15 4.57 -22.07
N CYS A 351 -6.04 3.76 -21.51
CA CYS A 351 -7.02 3.01 -22.25
C CYS A 351 -8.39 3.64 -22.10
N SER A 352 -8.89 4.24 -23.18
CA SER A 352 -10.25 4.76 -23.26
C SER A 352 -11.20 3.65 -23.67
N ASP A 353 -12.40 3.67 -23.11
CA ASP A 353 -13.48 2.78 -23.51
C ASP A 353 -13.82 2.94 -25.00
N ILE A 354 -14.09 1.84 -25.68
CA ILE A 354 -14.67 1.86 -27.02
C ILE A 354 -16.17 1.77 -26.84
N ASP A 355 -16.93 2.81 -27.22
CA ASP A 355 -18.38 2.70 -27.21
C ASP A 355 -18.85 1.85 -28.39
N GLU A 356 -19.04 0.55 -28.17
CA GLU A 356 -19.49 -0.35 -29.23
C GLU A 356 -20.93 -0.06 -29.66
N CYS A 357 -21.71 0.66 -28.85
CA CYS A 357 -23.08 1.04 -29.15
C CYS A 357 -23.19 2.22 -30.14
N GLU A 358 -22.11 2.94 -30.43
CA GLU A 358 -22.09 3.92 -31.53
C GLU A 358 -22.22 3.24 -32.91
N SER A 359 -21.82 1.98 -33.02
CA SER A 359 -21.99 1.17 -34.23
C SER A 359 -23.42 0.60 -34.31
N ARG A 360 -24.12 0.90 -35.40
CA ARG A 360 -25.51 0.46 -35.62
C ARG A 360 -25.68 -1.05 -35.77
N ASP A 361 -24.62 -1.76 -36.14
CA ASP A 361 -24.68 -3.21 -36.41
C ASP A 361 -24.31 -4.06 -35.18
N THR A 362 -24.00 -3.42 -34.04
CA THR A 362 -23.53 -4.10 -32.83
C THR A 362 -24.64 -4.90 -32.14
N CYS A 363 -25.85 -4.33 -32.01
CA CYS A 363 -27.01 -4.98 -31.40
C CYS A 363 -28.22 -4.89 -32.31
N GLN A 364 -29.03 -5.97 -32.37
CA GLN A 364 -30.27 -5.97 -33.14
C GLN A 364 -31.35 -5.02 -32.55
N HIS A 365 -31.28 -4.75 -31.25
CA HIS A 365 -32.26 -3.95 -30.50
C HIS A 365 -31.54 -2.88 -29.66
N GLU A 366 -31.85 -2.78 -28.36
CA GLU A 366 -31.21 -1.81 -27.46
C GLU A 366 -29.78 -2.26 -27.16
N CYS A 367 -28.85 -1.30 -27.18
CA CYS A 367 -27.45 -1.50 -26.80
C CYS A 367 -27.16 -0.67 -25.55
N ARG A 368 -26.49 -1.27 -24.57
CA ARG A 368 -26.02 -0.59 -23.37
C ARG A 368 -24.50 -0.70 -23.28
N ASN A 369 -23.83 0.43 -23.43
CA ASN A 369 -22.38 0.51 -23.30
C ASN A 369 -21.96 0.44 -21.83
N SER A 370 -20.82 -0.17 -21.56
CA SER A 370 -20.19 -0.25 -20.24
C SER A 370 -18.67 -0.24 -20.38
N LEU A 371 -17.92 0.08 -19.32
CA LEU A 371 -16.47 0.12 -19.43
C LEU A 371 -15.90 -1.26 -19.84
N GLY A 372 -15.26 -1.30 -21.01
CA GLY A 372 -14.62 -2.46 -21.60
C GLY A 372 -15.55 -3.51 -22.19
N SER A 373 -16.85 -3.23 -22.31
CA SER A 373 -17.84 -4.20 -22.78
C SER A 373 -19.18 -3.52 -23.11
N PHE A 374 -20.07 -4.23 -23.78
CA PHE A 374 -21.44 -3.77 -24.00
C PHE A 374 -22.43 -4.91 -23.78
N GLN A 375 -23.69 -4.57 -23.55
CA GLN A 375 -24.78 -5.53 -23.46
C GLN A 375 -25.88 -5.19 -24.47
N CYS A 376 -26.18 -6.15 -25.34
CA CYS A 376 -27.40 -6.10 -26.14
C CYS A 376 -28.58 -6.49 -25.27
N VAL A 377 -29.65 -5.70 -25.29
CA VAL A 377 -30.86 -5.91 -24.50
C VAL A 377 -32.03 -6.26 -25.43
N CYS A 378 -32.68 -7.38 -25.16
CA CYS A 378 -33.87 -7.78 -25.88
C CYS A 378 -35.10 -6.99 -25.41
N PRO A 379 -36.09 -6.75 -26.30
CA PRO A 379 -37.39 -6.25 -25.90
C PRO A 379 -38.05 -7.15 -24.86
N ALA A 380 -38.93 -6.57 -24.03
CA ALA A 380 -39.66 -7.30 -23.01
C ALA A 380 -40.35 -8.56 -23.58
N GLY A 381 -40.11 -9.71 -22.94
CA GLY A 381 -40.69 -11.00 -23.35
C GLY A 381 -39.75 -11.90 -24.18
N TYR A 382 -38.56 -11.42 -24.54
CA TYR A 382 -37.56 -12.19 -25.28
C TYR A 382 -36.27 -12.36 -24.46
N ARG A 383 -35.56 -13.46 -24.67
CA ARG A 383 -34.22 -13.71 -24.11
C ARG A 383 -33.22 -13.83 -25.27
N LEU A 384 -31.97 -13.45 -25.03
CA LEU A 384 -30.86 -13.66 -25.96
C LEU A 384 -30.64 -15.14 -26.27
#